data_AF-A0A9Q3V9W7-F1
#
_entry.id   AF-A0A9Q3V9W7-F1
#
_cell.length_a   1.000
_cell.length_b   1.000
_cell.length_c   1.000
_cell.angle_alpha   90.00
_cell.angle_beta   90.00
_cell.angle_gamma   90.00
#
_symmetry.space_group_name_H-M   'P 1'
#
loop_
_entity.id
_entity.type
_entity.pdbx_description
1 polymer ?
#
loop_
_entity_poly.entity_id
_entity_poly.type
_entity_poly.pdbx_seq_one_letter_code
_entity_poly.pdbx_strand_id
1 'polypeptide(L)'
;DIGTRTIAVSSENDVKLLELAPEIDNIENQKRILNRKLDRQRRANNPNKYNEDGTIKKGNRDRWINSNNYLKTKAKLRDIQSRLASIRKQDHEKMANYILSLGSIIKVETMNYKGLQARAKETTINEKTGRFNKKKRFGKSLANKAPSMLLDIINRKLKYHNLGLFKIDTYKIKASQYNPFTNEYIKKSLSERWNRFKINEQEIQIQRDLMSALIIKNVIIDKKLKLDKVNKEKLLDEFDSFKKLHDIEILRLKNCKNRLLNSMGI
;
A
#
# COMPACT_ATOMS: atom_id res chain seq x y z
N ASP A 1 -0.67 -9.33 -5.60
CA ASP A 1 -1.67 -8.36 -5.12
C ASP A 1 -0.97 -7.29 -4.28
N ILE A 2 -1.16 -6.00 -4.60
CA ILE A 2 -0.51 -4.89 -3.90
C ILE A 2 -1.53 -4.04 -3.16
N GLY A 3 -1.30 -3.82 -1.88
CA GLY A 3 -2.12 -2.97 -1.02
C GLY A 3 -1.44 -1.65 -0.67
N THR A 4 -2.06 -0.90 0.25
CA THR A 4 -1.52 0.38 0.72
C THR A 4 -0.35 0.25 1.70
N ARG A 5 -0.19 -0.93 2.31
CA ARG A 5 0.83 -1.22 3.33
C ARG A 5 1.49 -2.59 3.16
N THR A 6 0.85 -3.51 2.46
CA THR A 6 1.28 -4.90 2.30
C THR A 6 1.31 -5.25 0.83
N ILE A 7 2.06 -6.27 0.49
CA ILE A 7 2.05 -6.91 -0.81
C ILE A 7 1.98 -8.42 -0.62
N ALA A 8 1.09 -9.05 -1.35
CA ALA A 8 1.00 -10.50 -1.49
C ALA A 8 1.61 -10.90 -2.83
N VAL A 9 2.56 -11.82 -2.80
CA VAL A 9 3.28 -12.36 -3.94
C VAL A 9 2.95 -13.84 -4.06
N SER A 10 2.63 -14.29 -5.26
CA SER A 10 2.41 -15.69 -5.59
C SER A 10 3.18 -16.00 -6.87
N SER A 11 4.03 -17.03 -6.80
CA SER A 11 4.84 -17.53 -7.90
C SER A 11 4.75 -19.05 -7.94
N GLU A 12 5.52 -19.71 -8.81
CA GLU A 12 5.62 -21.18 -8.81
C GLU A 12 6.43 -21.70 -7.61
N ASN A 13 7.41 -20.93 -7.14
CA ASN A 13 8.37 -21.39 -6.13
C ASN A 13 8.15 -20.81 -4.72
N ASP A 14 7.46 -19.67 -4.61
CA ASP A 14 7.23 -19.01 -3.31
C ASP A 14 5.90 -18.22 -3.28
N VAL A 15 5.34 -18.13 -2.08
CA VAL A 15 4.15 -17.36 -1.72
C VAL A 15 4.49 -16.53 -0.49
N LYS A 16 4.39 -15.20 -0.59
CA LYS A 16 4.74 -14.29 0.51
C LYS A 16 3.70 -13.21 0.76
N LEU A 17 3.47 -12.90 2.04
CA LEU A 17 2.76 -11.70 2.47
C LEU A 17 3.73 -10.80 3.25
N LEU A 18 4.09 -9.67 2.63
CA LEU A 18 5.14 -8.79 3.13
C LEU A 18 4.56 -7.41 3.48
N GLU A 19 5.12 -6.78 4.52
CA GLU A 19 4.93 -5.35 4.75
C GLU A 19 5.81 -4.55 3.79
N LEU A 20 5.24 -3.52 3.17
CA LEU A 20 5.97 -2.56 2.35
C LEU A 20 6.87 -1.69 3.24
N ALA A 21 8.12 -1.48 2.83
CA ALA A 21 9.09 -0.64 3.54
C ALA A 21 9.07 -0.83 5.09
N PRO A 22 9.37 -2.06 5.57
CA PRO A 22 9.24 -2.43 6.97
C PRO A 22 10.24 -1.70 7.88
N GLU A 23 11.38 -1.24 7.38
CA GLU A 23 12.43 -0.57 8.17
C GLU A 23 12.07 0.89 8.53
N ILE A 24 10.86 1.34 8.17
CA ILE A 24 10.42 2.71 8.44
C ILE A 24 9.85 2.84 9.84
N ASP A 25 10.60 3.56 10.66
CA ASP A 25 10.15 4.00 11.96
C ASP A 25 8.97 4.97 11.89
N ASN A 26 8.09 4.84 12.87
CA ASN A 26 6.99 5.77 13.08
C ASN A 26 7.47 7.08 13.74
N ILE A 27 8.05 7.98 12.94
CA ILE A 27 8.54 9.30 13.40
C ILE A 27 7.47 10.40 13.43
N GLU A 28 6.19 10.03 13.35
CA GLU A 28 5.07 10.97 13.19
C GLU A 28 4.99 11.98 14.34
N ASN A 29 5.34 11.55 15.56
CA ASN A 29 5.38 12.46 16.70
C ASN A 29 6.46 13.53 16.52
N GLN A 30 7.68 13.13 16.11
CA GLN A 30 8.78 14.06 15.84
C GLN A 30 8.41 15.04 14.72
N LYS A 31 7.83 14.53 13.62
CA LYS A 31 7.34 15.36 12.51
C LYS A 31 6.28 16.36 12.99
N ARG A 32 5.33 15.93 13.83
CA ARG A 32 4.30 16.81 14.41
C ARG A 32 4.91 17.91 15.28
N ILE A 33 5.88 17.59 16.13
CA ILE A 33 6.56 18.55 17.00
C ILE A 33 7.29 19.60 16.15
N LEU A 34 8.06 19.18 15.14
CA LEU A 34 8.79 20.08 14.26
C LEU A 34 7.85 20.99 13.45
N ASN A 35 6.76 20.45 12.89
CA ASN A 35 5.78 21.25 12.16
C ASN A 35 5.08 22.29 13.05
N ARG A 36 4.75 21.95 14.30
CA ARG A 36 4.20 22.91 15.27
C ARG A 36 5.23 23.99 15.63
N LYS A 37 6.49 23.62 15.79
CA LYS A 37 7.59 24.59 16.04
C LYS A 37 7.74 25.55 14.86
N LEU A 38 7.75 25.03 13.62
CA LEU A 38 7.79 25.85 12.41
C LEU A 38 6.60 26.81 12.31
N ASP A 39 5.39 26.34 12.63
CA ASP A 39 4.20 27.21 12.58
C ASP A 39 4.30 28.37 13.59
N ARG A 40 4.71 28.09 14.84
CA ARG A 40 4.92 29.13 15.86
C ARG A 40 6.00 30.14 15.46
N GLN A 41 7.15 29.67 14.97
CA GLN A 41 8.23 30.53 14.50
C GLN A 41 7.80 31.40 13.32
N ARG A 42 7.06 30.84 12.37
CA ARG A 42 6.54 31.57 11.21
C ARG A 42 5.56 32.66 11.64
N ARG A 43 4.66 32.37 12.58
CA ARG A 43 3.71 33.35 13.14
C ARG A 43 4.43 34.48 13.88
N ALA A 44 5.38 34.15 14.75
CA ALA A 44 6.15 35.14 15.50
C ALA A 44 6.98 36.06 14.59
N ASN A 45 7.59 35.52 13.52
CA ASN A 45 8.37 36.31 12.58
C ASN A 45 7.50 37.14 11.61
N ASN A 46 6.20 36.86 11.49
CA ASN A 46 5.32 37.47 10.48
C ASN A 46 3.91 37.76 11.05
N PRO A 47 3.77 38.52 12.15
CA PRO A 47 2.46 38.73 12.79
C PRO A 47 1.45 39.42 11.86
N ASN A 48 1.92 40.36 11.03
CA ASN A 48 1.11 41.09 10.05
C ASN A 48 0.50 40.19 8.94
N LYS A 49 0.96 38.94 8.79
CA LYS A 49 0.43 37.97 7.81
C LYS A 49 -0.79 37.20 8.29
N TYR A 50 -1.22 37.37 9.53
CA TYR A 50 -2.32 36.62 10.12
C TYR A 50 -3.49 37.53 10.51
N ASN A 51 -4.70 36.98 10.39
CA ASN A 51 -5.94 37.53 10.94
C ASN A 51 -6.03 37.25 12.44
N GLU A 52 -6.95 37.92 13.13
CA GLU A 52 -7.22 37.69 14.56
C GLU A 52 -7.67 36.25 14.85
N ASP A 53 -8.42 35.64 13.92
CA ASP A 53 -8.81 34.22 13.97
C ASP A 53 -7.65 33.24 13.69
N GLY A 54 -6.44 33.75 13.45
CA GLY A 54 -5.23 32.97 13.19
C GLY A 54 -5.10 32.41 11.77
N THR A 55 -6.01 32.76 10.84
CA THR A 55 -5.91 32.41 9.42
C THR A 55 -4.93 33.32 8.68
N ILE A 56 -4.43 32.88 7.52
CA ILE A 56 -3.47 33.66 6.71
C ILE A 56 -4.22 34.73 5.92
N LYS A 57 -3.75 35.98 6.00
CA LYS A 57 -4.20 37.13 5.18
C LYS A 57 -3.78 36.92 3.72
N LYS A 58 -4.66 36.31 2.91
CA LYS A 58 -4.38 35.98 1.49
C LYS A 58 -4.06 37.19 0.61
N GLY A 59 -4.59 38.37 0.94
CA GLY A 59 -4.31 39.61 0.21
C GLY A 59 -2.92 40.19 0.46
N ASN A 60 -2.26 39.82 1.56
CA ASN A 60 -0.94 40.35 1.87
C ASN A 60 0.15 39.58 1.09
N ARG A 61 0.80 40.29 0.15
CA ARG A 61 1.84 39.76 -0.75
C ARG A 61 3.29 39.96 -0.29
N ASP A 62 3.52 40.57 0.88
CA ASP A 62 4.88 40.74 1.43
C ASP A 62 5.67 39.42 1.48
N ARG A 63 7.00 39.50 1.46
CA ARG A 63 7.83 38.30 1.58
C ARG A 63 7.73 37.70 2.98
N TRP A 64 7.76 36.36 3.06
CA TRP A 64 7.83 35.66 4.35
C TRP A 64 9.22 35.84 4.97
N ILE A 65 9.27 36.40 6.17
CA ILE A 65 10.47 36.55 6.98
C ILE A 65 10.77 35.22 7.67
N ASN A 66 11.91 34.63 7.33
CA ASN A 66 12.36 33.35 7.87
C ASN A 66 13.63 33.57 8.70
N SER A 67 13.51 33.53 10.03
CA SER A 67 14.68 33.62 10.91
C SER A 67 15.62 32.41 10.77
N ASN A 68 16.90 32.59 11.13
CA ASN A 68 17.89 31.51 11.12
C ASN A 68 17.42 30.28 11.92
N ASN A 69 16.72 30.49 13.04
CA ASN A 69 16.14 29.41 13.85
C ASN A 69 15.00 28.66 13.15
N TYR A 70 14.21 29.35 12.33
CA TYR A 70 13.19 28.72 11.49
C TYR A 70 13.86 27.87 10.40
N LEU A 71 14.88 28.41 9.72
CA LEU A 71 15.63 27.68 8.69
C LEU A 71 16.30 26.41 9.25
N LYS A 72 16.94 26.49 10.42
CA LYS A 72 17.50 25.32 11.13
C LYS A 72 16.43 24.25 11.42
N THR A 73 15.27 24.66 11.91
CA THR A 73 14.16 23.72 12.19
C THR A 73 13.61 23.08 10.92
N LYS A 74 13.52 23.87 9.83
CA LYS A 74 13.07 23.40 8.51
C LYS A 74 14.07 22.40 7.91
N ALA A 75 15.36 22.68 8.04
CA ALA A 75 16.43 21.77 7.62
C ALA A 75 16.35 20.44 8.37
N LYS A 76 16.17 20.47 9.70
CA LYS A 76 15.99 19.24 10.51
C LYS A 76 14.78 18.42 10.06
N LEU A 77 13.66 19.06 9.74
CA LEU A 77 12.49 18.35 9.22
C LEU A 77 12.78 17.74 7.84
N ARG A 78 13.44 18.48 6.95
CA ARG A 78 13.83 18.00 5.61
C ARG A 78 14.75 16.79 5.70
N ASP A 79 15.78 16.85 6.54
CA ASP A 79 16.75 15.78 6.74
C ASP A 79 16.07 14.46 7.16
N ILE A 80 15.22 14.53 8.17
CA ILE A 80 14.42 13.38 8.63
C ILE A 80 13.57 12.80 7.50
N GLN A 81 12.93 13.65 6.69
CA GLN A 81 12.10 13.21 5.56
C GLN A 81 12.92 12.59 4.43
N SER A 82 14.11 13.14 4.14
CA SER A 82 15.07 12.60 3.17
C SER A 82 15.55 11.22 3.60
N ARG A 83 15.95 11.06 4.87
CA ARG A 83 16.36 9.76 5.42
C ARG A 83 15.29 8.70 5.24
N LEU A 84 14.03 9.01 5.56
CA LEU A 84 12.93 8.09 5.32
C LEU A 84 12.69 7.76 3.84
N ALA A 85 12.93 8.71 2.94
CA ALA A 85 12.79 8.47 1.50
C ALA A 85 13.88 7.50 1.00
N SER A 86 15.11 7.64 1.51
CA SER A 86 16.20 6.72 1.21
C SER A 86 15.92 5.31 1.74
N ILE A 87 15.44 5.17 2.98
CA ILE A 87 15.05 3.87 3.55
C ILE A 87 13.93 3.22 2.73
N ARG A 88 12.85 3.97 2.39
CA ARG A 88 11.79 3.47 1.48
C ARG A 88 12.36 2.92 0.19
N LYS A 89 13.25 3.68 -0.44
CA LYS A 89 13.85 3.30 -1.72
C LYS A 89 14.67 2.03 -1.53
N GLN A 90 15.52 1.96 -0.52
CA GLN A 90 16.36 0.79 -0.24
C GLN A 90 15.52 -0.47 -0.01
N ASP A 91 14.49 -0.40 0.83
CA ASP A 91 13.57 -1.53 1.08
C ASP A 91 12.88 -1.99 -0.19
N HIS A 92 12.43 -1.04 -1.02
CA HIS A 92 11.76 -1.37 -2.27
C HIS A 92 12.71 -1.89 -3.34
N GLU A 93 13.99 -1.48 -3.35
CA GLU A 93 15.01 -2.08 -4.22
C GLU A 93 15.29 -3.53 -3.84
N LYS A 94 15.41 -3.84 -2.53
CA LYS A 94 15.55 -5.21 -1.99
C LYS A 94 14.33 -6.06 -2.37
N MET A 95 13.14 -5.54 -2.12
CA MET A 95 11.88 -6.24 -2.42
C MET A 95 11.69 -6.47 -3.92
N ALA A 96 12.06 -5.50 -4.76
CA ALA A 96 12.02 -5.67 -6.21
C ALA A 96 12.98 -6.76 -6.68
N ASN A 97 14.19 -6.85 -6.12
CA ASN A 97 15.14 -7.93 -6.45
C ASN A 97 14.55 -9.30 -6.09
N TYR A 98 13.96 -9.41 -4.89
CA TYR A 98 13.29 -10.63 -4.47
C TYR A 98 12.15 -11.03 -5.44
N ILE A 99 11.26 -10.10 -5.79
CA ILE A 99 10.16 -10.38 -6.73
C ILE A 99 10.70 -10.81 -8.10
N LEU A 100 11.75 -10.16 -8.60
CA LEU A 100 12.35 -10.49 -9.90
C LEU A 100 13.08 -11.83 -9.89
N SER A 101 13.61 -12.28 -8.74
CA SER A 101 14.17 -13.63 -8.62
C SER A 101 13.12 -14.74 -8.72
N LEU A 102 11.83 -14.44 -8.51
CA LEU A 102 10.74 -15.41 -8.65
C LEU A 102 10.24 -15.54 -10.09
N GLY A 103 10.52 -14.56 -10.95
CA GLY A 103 10.08 -14.58 -12.34
C GLY A 103 10.16 -13.23 -13.04
N SER A 104 10.16 -13.28 -14.37
CA SER A 104 10.28 -12.10 -15.26
C SER A 104 8.93 -11.56 -15.75
N ILE A 105 7.87 -12.37 -15.73
CA ILE A 105 6.50 -11.97 -16.09
C ILE A 105 5.76 -11.56 -14.82
N ILE A 106 5.69 -10.26 -14.56
CA ILE A 106 5.06 -9.72 -13.35
C ILE A 106 3.70 -9.08 -13.67
N LYS A 107 2.65 -9.60 -13.03
CA LYS A 107 1.27 -9.11 -13.12
C LYS A 107 0.87 -8.42 -11.82
N VAL A 108 0.21 -7.27 -11.92
CA VAL A 108 -0.20 -6.46 -10.76
C VAL A 108 -1.54 -5.78 -10.99
N GLU A 109 -2.30 -5.56 -9.93
CA GLU A 109 -3.54 -4.78 -9.95
C GLU A 109 -3.28 -3.29 -10.26
N THR A 110 -4.18 -2.70 -11.05
CA THR A 110 -4.21 -1.26 -11.30
C THR A 110 -4.83 -0.52 -10.12
N MET A 111 -4.01 0.02 -9.22
CA MET A 111 -4.50 0.84 -8.09
C MET A 111 -4.61 2.33 -8.43
N ASN A 112 -5.73 2.97 -8.04
CA ASN A 112 -5.85 4.42 -8.04
C ASN A 112 -5.32 5.03 -6.72
N TYR A 113 -3.99 5.16 -6.61
CA TYR A 113 -3.35 5.73 -5.42
C TYR A 113 -3.78 7.18 -5.12
N LYS A 114 -4.05 8.01 -6.15
CA LYS A 114 -4.56 9.38 -5.98
C LYS A 114 -5.94 9.37 -5.30
N GLY A 115 -6.83 8.49 -5.74
CA GLY A 115 -8.15 8.31 -5.13
C GLY A 115 -8.08 7.81 -3.69
N LEU A 116 -7.12 6.92 -3.37
CA LEU A 116 -6.88 6.43 -2.02
C LEU A 116 -6.28 7.49 -1.08
N GLN A 117 -5.54 8.45 -1.63
CA GLN A 117 -4.96 9.58 -0.90
C GLN A 117 -6.01 10.65 -0.56
N ALA A 118 -7.02 10.83 -1.41
CA ALA A 118 -8.02 11.88 -1.27
C ALA A 118 -8.74 11.82 0.08
N ARG A 119 -8.95 12.99 0.70
CA ARG A 119 -9.72 13.11 1.94
C ARG A 119 -11.22 13.14 1.61
N ALA A 120 -12.06 12.73 2.55
CA ALA A 120 -13.49 12.95 2.44
C ALA A 120 -13.77 14.46 2.29
N LYS A 121 -14.69 14.84 1.40
CA LYS A 121 -15.08 16.24 1.18
C LYS A 121 -15.92 16.75 2.33
N GLU A 122 -16.91 15.96 2.73
CA GLU A 122 -17.83 16.32 3.81
C GLU A 122 -17.21 16.12 5.19
N THR A 123 -17.60 16.99 6.11
CA THR A 123 -17.28 16.88 7.53
C THR A 123 -18.49 16.28 8.22
N THR A 124 -18.37 15.06 8.74
CA THR A 124 -19.45 14.39 9.47
C THR A 124 -19.12 14.32 10.95
N ILE A 125 -20.16 14.29 11.79
CA ILE A 125 -20.04 14.14 13.25
C ILE A 125 -20.45 12.72 13.60
N ASN A 126 -19.76 12.13 14.56
CA ASN A 126 -20.16 10.83 15.11
C ASN A 126 -21.29 11.06 16.12
N GLU A 127 -22.50 10.60 15.79
CA GLU A 127 -23.71 10.79 16.60
C GLU A 127 -23.55 10.31 18.05
N LYS A 128 -22.76 9.24 18.29
CA LYS A 128 -22.57 8.68 19.63
C LYS A 128 -21.57 9.46 20.49
N THR A 129 -20.62 10.16 19.88
CA THR A 129 -19.50 10.79 20.60
C THR A 129 -19.46 12.31 20.48
N GLY A 130 -20.28 12.91 19.61
CA GLY A 130 -20.27 14.34 19.29
C GLY A 130 -18.99 14.83 18.60
N ARG A 131 -18.04 13.93 18.31
CA ARG A 131 -16.72 14.28 17.75
C ARG A 131 -16.76 14.25 16.22
N PHE A 132 -16.01 15.15 15.60
CA PHE A 132 -15.80 15.13 14.15
C PHE A 132 -15.12 13.83 13.69
N ASN A 133 -15.69 13.21 12.66
CA ASN A 133 -15.11 12.05 12.02
C ASN A 133 -13.80 12.41 11.30
N LYS A 134 -12.86 11.47 11.30
CA LYS A 134 -11.58 11.66 10.62
C LYS A 134 -11.80 11.62 9.10
N LYS A 135 -11.61 12.75 8.43
CA LYS A 135 -11.63 12.85 6.95
C LYS A 135 -10.45 12.18 6.24
N LYS A 136 -9.54 11.53 6.99
CA LYS A 136 -8.30 10.94 6.45
C LYS A 136 -8.59 9.53 5.92
N ARG A 137 -8.08 9.21 4.73
CA ARG A 137 -8.09 7.85 4.15
C ARG A 137 -6.69 7.24 4.25
N PHE A 138 -6.13 6.77 3.12
CA PHE A 138 -4.84 6.07 3.08
C PHE A 138 -3.64 6.98 2.82
N GLY A 139 -3.83 8.30 2.70
CA GLY A 139 -2.74 9.23 2.40
C GLY A 139 -1.53 9.13 3.34
N LYS A 140 -1.75 8.83 4.63
CA LYS A 140 -0.65 8.57 5.59
C LYS A 140 0.10 7.28 5.26
N SER A 141 -0.63 6.18 5.04
CA SER A 141 -0.04 4.90 4.68
C SER A 141 0.74 4.99 3.38
N LEU A 142 0.18 5.63 2.35
CA LEU A 142 0.83 5.82 1.06
C LEU A 142 2.10 6.67 1.16
N ALA A 143 2.09 7.74 1.96
CA ALA A 143 3.28 8.57 2.19
C ALA A 143 4.41 7.78 2.87
N ASN A 144 4.07 6.89 3.81
CA ASN A 144 5.06 6.13 4.56
C ASN A 144 5.51 4.85 3.84
N LYS A 145 4.63 4.19 3.10
CA LYS A 145 4.86 2.86 2.52
C LYS A 145 5.12 2.87 1.02
N ALA A 146 4.71 3.93 0.32
CA ALA A 146 4.99 4.20 -1.09
C ALA A 146 4.88 2.99 -2.03
N PRO A 147 3.75 2.27 -2.09
CA PRO A 147 3.57 1.12 -2.99
C PRO A 147 3.84 1.44 -4.47
N SER A 148 3.49 2.65 -4.93
CA SER A 148 3.79 3.07 -6.31
C SER A 148 5.30 3.07 -6.60
N MET A 149 6.13 3.45 -5.62
CA MET A 149 7.59 3.48 -5.79
C MET A 149 8.15 2.07 -6.03
N LEU A 150 7.62 1.05 -5.35
CA LEU A 150 7.98 -0.34 -5.60
C LEU A 150 7.66 -0.74 -7.04
N LEU A 151 6.46 -0.42 -7.53
CA LEU A 151 6.07 -0.73 -8.92
C LEU A 151 6.95 0.01 -9.92
N ASP A 152 7.29 1.27 -9.67
CA ASP A 152 8.18 2.04 -10.53
C ASP A 152 9.59 1.43 -10.58
N ILE A 153 10.11 0.96 -9.44
CA ILE A 153 11.40 0.28 -9.34
C ILE A 153 11.38 -1.06 -10.10
N ILE A 154 10.36 -1.90 -9.90
CA ILE A 154 10.22 -3.18 -10.61
C ILE A 154 10.15 -2.92 -12.11
N ASN A 155 9.31 -1.98 -12.55
CA ASN A 155 9.16 -1.65 -13.97
C ASN A 155 10.47 -1.12 -14.58
N ARG A 156 11.21 -0.29 -13.83
CA ARG A 156 12.53 0.20 -14.26
C ARG A 156 13.51 -0.96 -14.47
N LYS A 157 13.54 -1.95 -13.56
CA LYS A 157 14.43 -3.11 -13.67
C LYS A 157 14.03 -4.04 -14.82
N LEU A 158 12.73 -4.31 -14.99
CA LEU A 158 12.21 -5.08 -16.13
C LEU A 158 12.59 -4.46 -17.47
N LYS A 159 12.55 -3.12 -17.57
CA LYS A 159 12.94 -2.40 -18.79
C LYS A 159 14.40 -2.61 -19.21
N TYR A 160 15.31 -2.92 -18.28
CA TYR A 160 16.69 -3.28 -18.65
C TYR A 160 16.77 -4.59 -19.44
N HIS A 161 15.74 -5.43 -19.35
CA HIS A 161 15.59 -6.67 -20.10
C HIS A 161 14.51 -6.57 -21.19
N ASN A 162 14.13 -5.35 -21.60
CA ASN A 162 13.03 -5.09 -22.55
C ASN A 162 11.67 -5.66 -22.12
N LEU A 163 11.45 -5.83 -20.81
CA LEU A 163 10.20 -6.28 -20.22
C LEU A 163 9.46 -5.12 -19.54
N GLY A 164 8.22 -5.37 -19.13
CA GLY A 164 7.41 -4.40 -18.39
C GLY A 164 6.41 -5.05 -17.45
N LEU A 165 5.87 -4.25 -16.53
CA LEU A 165 4.78 -4.68 -15.65
C LEU A 165 3.46 -4.84 -16.42
N PHE A 166 2.80 -5.98 -16.25
CA PHE A 166 1.44 -6.18 -16.72
C PHE A 166 0.44 -5.69 -15.68
N LYS A 167 -0.24 -4.59 -15.99
CA LYS A 167 -1.29 -4.01 -15.14
C LYS A 167 -2.64 -4.60 -15.52
N ILE A 168 -3.23 -5.40 -14.64
CA ILE A 168 -4.50 -6.09 -14.92
C ILE A 168 -5.70 -5.17 -14.73
N ASP A 169 -6.82 -5.52 -15.38
CA ASP A 169 -8.11 -4.85 -15.20
C ASP A 169 -8.77 -5.30 -13.89
N THR A 170 -8.63 -4.49 -12.85
CA THR A 170 -9.18 -4.75 -11.52
C THR A 170 -10.70 -4.78 -11.49
N TYR A 171 -11.37 -4.04 -12.37
CA TYR A 171 -12.83 -3.95 -12.39
C TYR A 171 -13.47 -5.19 -12.98
N LYS A 172 -12.82 -5.80 -13.97
CA LYS A 172 -13.28 -7.06 -14.56
C LYS A 172 -12.87 -8.26 -13.72
N ILE A 173 -11.60 -8.32 -13.29
CA ILE A 173 -11.07 -9.48 -12.56
C ILE A 173 -11.60 -9.56 -11.12
N LYS A 174 -11.71 -8.43 -10.41
CA LYS A 174 -12.15 -8.36 -9.00
C LYS A 174 -11.53 -9.45 -8.12
N ALA A 175 -10.21 -9.62 -8.16
CA ALA A 175 -9.51 -10.79 -7.59
C ALA A 175 -9.86 -11.04 -6.11
N SER A 176 -10.01 -9.98 -5.30
CA SER A 176 -10.37 -10.10 -3.89
C SER A 176 -11.78 -10.66 -3.63
N GLN A 177 -12.64 -10.67 -4.65
CA GLN A 177 -14.04 -11.12 -4.58
C GLN A 177 -14.26 -12.45 -5.32
N TYR A 178 -13.43 -12.76 -6.32
CA TYR A 178 -13.61 -13.92 -7.18
C TYR A 178 -13.32 -15.24 -6.44
N ASN A 179 -14.26 -16.18 -6.54
CA ASN A 179 -14.10 -17.55 -6.08
C ASN A 179 -13.84 -18.47 -7.30
N PRO A 180 -12.62 -19.01 -7.48
CA PRO A 180 -12.32 -19.84 -8.64
C PRO A 180 -12.94 -21.23 -8.60
N PHE A 181 -13.47 -21.70 -7.47
CA PHE A 181 -14.12 -23.01 -7.41
C PHE A 181 -15.56 -22.93 -7.90
N THR A 182 -16.32 -21.92 -7.45
CA THR A 182 -17.74 -21.73 -7.83
C THR A 182 -17.95 -20.77 -9.00
N ASN A 183 -16.91 -20.04 -9.41
CA ASN A 183 -16.96 -18.97 -10.41
C ASN A 183 -17.83 -17.76 -10.02
N GLU A 184 -18.08 -17.58 -8.73
CA GLU A 184 -18.90 -16.50 -8.19
C GLU A 184 -18.06 -15.33 -7.67
N TYR A 185 -18.68 -14.17 -7.55
CA TYR A 185 -18.08 -12.98 -6.96
C TYR A 185 -18.73 -12.64 -5.62
N ILE A 186 -17.99 -12.85 -4.54
CA ILE A 186 -18.48 -12.64 -3.19
C ILE A 186 -17.84 -11.36 -2.64
N LYS A 187 -18.67 -10.35 -2.35
CA LYS A 187 -18.20 -9.11 -1.71
C LYS A 187 -17.82 -9.42 -0.26
N LYS A 188 -16.62 -8.96 0.14
CA LYS A 188 -16.08 -9.13 1.49
C LYS A 188 -15.83 -7.81 2.16
N SER A 189 -15.96 -7.79 3.48
CA SER A 189 -15.61 -6.60 4.28
C SER A 189 -14.09 -6.41 4.34
N LEU A 190 -13.62 -5.19 4.66
CA LEU A 190 -12.18 -4.94 4.80
C LEU A 190 -11.52 -5.71 5.96
N SER A 191 -12.31 -6.09 6.97
CA SER A 191 -11.91 -6.89 8.13
C SER A 191 -11.82 -8.38 7.84
N GLU A 192 -12.53 -8.87 6.83
CA GLU A 192 -12.57 -10.28 6.45
C GLU A 192 -11.33 -10.65 5.62
N ARG A 193 -10.32 -11.23 6.27
CA ARG A 193 -9.00 -11.50 5.69
C ARG A 193 -8.77 -12.94 5.25
N TRP A 194 -9.76 -13.80 5.41
CA TRP A 194 -9.69 -15.22 5.07
C TRP A 194 -10.84 -15.58 4.14
N ASN A 195 -10.53 -16.29 3.07
CA ASN A 195 -11.51 -16.98 2.24
C ASN A 195 -11.72 -18.38 2.81
N ARG A 196 -12.98 -18.83 2.83
CA ARG A 196 -13.37 -20.19 3.20
C ARG A 196 -13.95 -20.85 1.96
N PHE A 197 -13.32 -21.92 1.51
CA PHE A 197 -13.76 -22.70 0.36
C PHE A 197 -14.19 -24.09 0.84
N LYS A 198 -15.24 -24.65 0.23
CA LYS A 198 -15.60 -26.05 0.38
C LYS A 198 -15.13 -26.79 -0.87
N ILE A 199 -14.19 -27.71 -0.71
CA ILE A 199 -13.63 -28.52 -1.79
C ILE A 199 -13.72 -29.97 -1.34
N ASN A 200 -14.44 -30.82 -2.07
CA ASN A 200 -14.64 -32.23 -1.73
C ASN A 200 -15.04 -32.44 -0.26
N GLU A 201 -16.04 -31.68 0.21
CA GLU A 201 -16.57 -31.69 1.59
C GLU A 201 -15.60 -31.20 2.69
N GLN A 202 -14.37 -30.83 2.34
CA GLN A 202 -13.41 -30.23 3.27
C GLN A 202 -13.45 -28.70 3.22
N GLU A 203 -13.41 -28.07 4.40
CA GLU A 203 -13.25 -26.62 4.49
C GLU A 203 -11.77 -26.24 4.41
N ILE A 204 -11.42 -25.47 3.39
CA ILE A 204 -10.08 -24.93 3.18
C ILE A 204 -10.09 -23.43 3.40
N GLN A 205 -9.14 -22.94 4.21
CA GLN A 205 -8.97 -21.52 4.50
C GLN A 205 -7.72 -20.96 3.81
N ILE A 206 -7.91 -19.87 3.07
CA ILE A 206 -6.83 -19.18 2.35
C ILE A 206 -6.84 -17.69 2.72
N GLN A 207 -5.68 -17.12 3.02
CA GLN A 207 -5.55 -15.69 3.25
C GLN A 207 -5.94 -14.92 1.98
N ARG A 208 -6.79 -13.91 2.14
CA ARG A 208 -7.49 -13.24 1.05
C ARG A 208 -6.57 -12.58 0.03
N ASP A 209 -5.55 -11.89 0.50
CA ASP A 209 -4.62 -11.13 -0.35
C ASP A 209 -3.67 -12.12 -1.09
N LEU A 210 -3.29 -13.24 -0.46
CA LEU A 210 -2.56 -14.36 -1.09
C LEU A 210 -3.40 -15.06 -2.17
N MET A 211 -4.69 -15.32 -1.90
CA MET A 211 -5.60 -15.85 -2.91
C MET A 211 -5.74 -14.90 -4.10
N SER A 212 -5.85 -13.59 -3.82
CA SER A 212 -5.90 -12.56 -4.86
C SER A 212 -4.62 -12.57 -5.70
N ALA A 213 -3.45 -12.76 -5.07
CA ALA A 213 -2.18 -12.88 -5.78
C ALA A 213 -2.14 -14.10 -6.72
N LEU A 214 -2.66 -15.26 -6.31
CA LEU A 214 -2.78 -16.44 -7.18
C LEU A 214 -3.71 -16.18 -8.37
N ILE A 215 -4.85 -15.53 -8.14
CA ILE A 215 -5.79 -15.16 -9.21
C ILE A 215 -5.12 -14.23 -10.23
N ILE A 216 -4.41 -13.20 -9.74
CA ILE A 216 -3.68 -12.25 -10.59
C ILE A 216 -2.57 -12.96 -11.39
N LYS A 217 -1.82 -13.88 -10.78
CA LYS A 217 -0.78 -14.69 -11.44
C LYS A 217 -1.37 -15.41 -12.66
N ASN A 218 -2.59 -15.93 -12.52
CA ASN A 218 -3.28 -16.71 -13.55
C ASN A 218 -4.15 -15.89 -14.52
N VAL A 219 -4.05 -14.55 -14.55
CA VAL A 219 -4.68 -13.73 -15.60
C VAL A 219 -4.03 -13.99 -16.96
N ILE A 220 -4.83 -14.22 -18.00
CA ILE A 220 -4.36 -14.48 -19.37
C ILE A 220 -3.78 -13.19 -19.95
N ILE A 221 -2.60 -13.30 -20.58
CA ILE A 221 -2.02 -12.24 -21.39
C ILE A 221 -2.46 -12.50 -22.84
N ASP A 222 -3.53 -11.85 -23.28
CA ASP A 222 -4.00 -11.96 -24.66
C ASP A 222 -3.01 -11.28 -25.65
N LYS A 223 -3.04 -11.68 -26.93
CA LYS A 223 -2.28 -11.06 -28.03
C LYS A 223 -2.56 -9.56 -28.17
N LYS A 224 -3.76 -9.12 -27.76
CA LYS A 224 -4.17 -7.69 -27.70
C LYS A 224 -3.82 -7.01 -26.37
N LEU A 225 -3.05 -7.67 -25.50
CA LEU A 225 -2.71 -7.23 -24.13
C LEU A 225 -3.95 -6.91 -23.27
N LYS A 226 -5.06 -7.58 -23.53
CA LYS A 226 -6.23 -7.56 -22.66
C LYS A 226 -5.96 -8.48 -21.47
N LEU A 227 -5.93 -7.88 -20.28
CA LEU A 227 -5.62 -8.55 -19.01
C LEU A 227 -6.86 -8.60 -18.12
N ASP A 228 -7.94 -9.19 -18.65
CA ASP A 228 -9.28 -9.14 -18.07
C ASP A 228 -9.97 -10.51 -17.90
N LYS A 229 -9.26 -11.61 -18.17
CA LYS A 229 -9.74 -12.98 -17.97
C LYS A 229 -8.74 -13.82 -17.18
N VAL A 230 -9.24 -14.67 -16.29
CA VAL A 230 -8.43 -15.63 -15.52
C VAL A 230 -8.39 -16.97 -16.27
N ASN A 231 -7.22 -17.57 -16.38
CA ASN A 231 -7.08 -18.97 -16.76
C ASN A 231 -7.45 -19.84 -15.55
N LYS A 232 -8.72 -20.25 -15.48
CA LYS A 232 -9.27 -21.00 -14.35
C LYS A 232 -8.64 -22.39 -14.24
N GLU A 233 -8.50 -23.09 -15.35
CA GLU A 233 -7.94 -24.45 -15.40
C GLU A 233 -6.53 -24.45 -14.82
N LYS A 234 -5.64 -23.60 -15.35
CA LYS A 234 -4.28 -23.45 -14.83
C LYS A 234 -4.25 -23.05 -13.35
N LEU A 235 -5.16 -22.18 -12.92
CA LEU A 235 -5.24 -21.78 -11.52
C LEU A 235 -5.58 -22.97 -10.62
N LEU A 236 -6.54 -23.79 -11.02
CA LEU A 236 -6.95 -24.98 -10.27
C LEU A 236 -5.84 -26.03 -10.25
N ASP A 237 -5.13 -26.23 -11.37
CA ASP A 237 -3.98 -27.14 -11.45
C ASP A 237 -2.83 -26.72 -10.50
N GLU A 238 -2.61 -25.41 -10.34
CA GLU A 238 -1.59 -24.87 -9.44
C GLU A 238 -2.04 -24.81 -7.97
N PHE A 239 -3.33 -24.98 -7.67
CA PHE A 239 -3.90 -24.64 -6.36
C PHE A 239 -3.27 -25.44 -5.22
N ASP A 240 -3.05 -26.74 -5.40
CA ASP A 240 -2.49 -27.61 -4.37
C ASP A 240 -1.03 -27.24 -4.04
N SER A 241 -0.24 -26.92 -5.06
CA SER A 241 1.14 -26.43 -4.88
C SER A 241 1.16 -25.09 -4.14
N PHE A 242 0.27 -24.18 -4.54
CA PHE A 242 0.09 -22.89 -3.90
C PHE A 242 -0.33 -23.04 -2.44
N LYS A 243 -1.24 -23.98 -2.13
CA LYS A 243 -1.73 -24.22 -0.77
C LYS A 243 -0.60 -24.62 0.18
N LYS A 244 0.30 -25.50 -0.27
CA LYS A 244 1.49 -25.90 0.51
C LYS A 244 2.37 -24.69 0.84
N LEU A 245 2.70 -23.87 -0.17
CA LEU A 245 3.51 -22.65 0.02
C LEU A 245 2.80 -21.61 0.89
N HIS A 246 1.49 -21.45 0.70
CA HIS A 246 0.64 -20.60 1.53
C HIS A 246 0.73 -21.00 3.01
N ASP A 247 0.57 -22.28 3.33
CA ASP A 247 0.58 -22.72 4.73
C ASP A 247 1.93 -22.52 5.40
N ILE A 248 3.02 -22.76 4.67
CA ILE A 248 4.39 -22.45 5.11
C ILE A 248 4.51 -20.96 5.44
N GLU A 249 3.97 -20.10 4.58
CA GLU A 249 4.01 -18.66 4.80
C GLU A 249 3.15 -18.21 5.99
N ILE A 250 1.97 -18.78 6.17
CA ILE A 250 1.13 -18.51 7.34
C ILE A 250 1.85 -18.95 8.62
N LEU A 251 2.49 -20.12 8.62
CA LEU A 251 3.27 -20.61 9.75
C LEU A 251 4.44 -19.67 10.07
N ARG A 252 5.19 -19.22 9.04
CA ARG A 252 6.26 -18.22 9.19
C ARG A 252 5.74 -16.94 9.85
N LEU A 253 4.58 -16.45 9.41
CA LEU A 253 3.99 -15.22 9.92
C LEU A 253 3.54 -15.39 11.39
N LYS A 254 2.86 -16.50 11.72
CA LYS A 254 2.45 -16.82 13.10
C LYS A 254 3.63 -16.95 14.06
N ASN A 255 4.76 -17.48 13.59
CA ASN A 255 5.98 -17.65 14.37
C ASN A 255 6.88 -16.41 14.38
N CYS A 256 6.50 -15.34 13.67
CA CYS A 256 7.30 -14.14 13.59
C CYS A 256 7.26 -13.38 14.93
N LYS A 257 8.43 -13.16 15.55
CA LYS A 257 8.54 -12.38 16.79
C LYS A 257 8.23 -10.90 16.60
N ASN A 258 8.31 -10.40 15.36
CA ASN A 258 8.01 -9.01 15.03
C ASN A 258 6.50 -8.78 14.90
N ARG A 259 6.05 -7.60 15.31
CA ARG A 259 4.63 -7.21 15.24
C ARG A 259 4.13 -7.23 13.79
N LEU A 260 3.21 -8.15 13.50
CA LEU A 260 2.49 -8.18 12.23
C LEU A 260 1.54 -6.99 12.09
N LEU A 261 1.26 -6.63 10.84
CA LEU A 261 0.24 -5.64 10.55
C LEU A 261 -1.15 -6.25 10.73
N ASN A 262 -2.02 -5.58 11.49
CA ASN A 262 -3.43 -5.98 11.61
C ASN A 262 -4.15 -6.16 10.25
N SER A 263 -3.67 -5.49 9.20
CA SER A 263 -4.20 -5.66 7.84
C SER A 263 -3.90 -7.02 7.22
N MET A 264 -2.96 -7.80 7.75
CA MET A 264 -2.68 -9.17 7.27
C MET A 264 -3.74 -10.16 7.77
N GLY A 265 -4.32 -9.92 8.95
CA GLY A 265 -5.36 -10.77 9.54
C GLY A 265 -4.87 -12.13 10.01
N ILE A 266 -3.59 -12.21 10.40
CA ILE A 266 -2.90 -13.41 10.90
C ILE A 266 -2.62 -13.22 12.38
#